data_AF-A0A1Y5X3J9-F1
#
_entry.id   AF-A0A1Y5X3J9-F1
#
_cell.length_a   1.000
_cell.length_b   1.000
_cell.length_c   1.000
_cell.angle_alpha   90.00
_cell.angle_beta   90.00
_cell.angle_gamma   90.00
#
_symmetry.space_group_name_H-M   'P 1'
#
loop_
_entity.id
_entity.type
_entity.pdbx_description
1 polymer ?
#
loop_
_entity_poly.entity_id
_entity_poly.type
_entity_poly.pdbx_seq_one_letter_code
_entity_poly.pdbx_strand_id
1 'polypeptide(L)'
;DNANNVSPEGTVNFTVVASPDTTPPTVTSAVAGDKDPQGNYINKATVTITATDAQSGVKSTEYKLDSGNWTPYTAPVEVTAAGAHMIHYRATDNANNVSAEGMASFTIVAAPDTTAPTTNATVAGPKDPNGNYIDSAAVTITATDAQSGVKLIEYSLDNGAWQQYMNTFPVSAKGAHTVKYRASDNAGNVAPEKSVSFTVVEPGSDACPDSDTRETVIIERDDTGVANVDTGNGCTVSDLVDQYRDWPSHGDFVRHVDTVTTELVTRGVLSRRDAGTLVRAASRSDIGR
;
A
#
# COMPACT_ATOMS: atom_id res chain seq x y z
N ASP A 1 -64.49 -90.00 4.21
CA ASP A 1 -65.50 -90.77 3.44
C ASP A 1 -66.67 -91.06 4.37
N ASN A 2 -67.72 -91.77 3.93
CA ASN A 2 -68.86 -92.15 4.79
C ASN A 2 -68.50 -93.19 5.89
N ALA A 3 -67.21 -93.48 6.07
CA ALA A 3 -66.63 -94.25 7.17
C ALA A 3 -65.71 -93.38 8.07
N ASN A 4 -65.79 -92.05 7.98
CA ASN A 4 -65.00 -91.08 8.74
C ASN A 4 -63.49 -91.03 8.42
N ASN A 5 -63.03 -91.57 7.29
CA ASN A 5 -61.64 -91.39 6.88
C ASN A 5 -61.42 -90.00 6.25
N VAL A 6 -60.46 -89.25 6.76
CA VAL A 6 -59.99 -87.99 6.15
C VAL A 6 -58.64 -88.24 5.46
N SER A 7 -58.47 -87.66 4.28
CA SER A 7 -57.18 -87.62 3.60
C SER A 7 -56.15 -86.85 4.46
N PRO A 8 -54.86 -87.19 4.39
CA PRO A 8 -53.81 -86.41 5.07
C PRO A 8 -53.92 -84.93 4.67
N GLU A 9 -53.69 -84.03 5.62
CA GLU A 9 -53.66 -82.60 5.32
C GLU A 9 -52.63 -82.32 4.23
N GLY A 10 -53.09 -81.79 3.10
CA GLY A 10 -52.22 -81.37 2.01
C GLY A 10 -51.69 -79.98 2.31
N THR A 11 -50.38 -79.85 2.52
CA THR A 11 -49.75 -78.52 2.63
C THR A 11 -49.43 -77.99 1.24
N VAL A 12 -49.90 -76.78 0.95
CA VAL A 12 -49.49 -76.03 -0.24
C VAL A 12 -48.45 -75.01 0.19
N ASN A 13 -47.21 -75.18 -0.28
CA ASN A 13 -46.20 -74.15 -0.16
C ASN A 13 -46.36 -73.19 -1.35
N PHE A 14 -46.72 -71.94 -1.08
CA PHE A 14 -46.66 -70.87 -2.06
C PHE A 14 -45.73 -69.78 -1.55
N THR A 15 -44.99 -69.18 -2.47
CA THR A 15 -44.18 -67.99 -2.17
C THR A 15 -45.02 -66.77 -2.53
N VAL A 16 -45.34 -65.94 -1.55
CA VAL A 16 -45.84 -64.59 -1.84
C VAL A 16 -44.65 -63.75 -2.29
N VAL A 17 -44.56 -63.51 -3.59
CA VAL A 17 -43.59 -62.56 -4.13
C VAL A 17 -44.21 -61.17 -4.01
N ALA A 18 -43.54 -60.26 -3.31
CA ALA A 18 -43.96 -58.86 -3.25
C ALA A 18 -44.02 -58.29 -4.68
N SER A 19 -45.03 -57.45 -4.96
CA SER A 19 -45.12 -56.80 -6.26
C SER A 19 -43.86 -55.98 -6.54
N PRO A 20 -43.32 -56.01 -7.78
CA PRO A 20 -42.14 -55.24 -8.13
C PRO A 20 -42.43 -53.74 -7.94
N ASP A 21 -41.43 -53.01 -7.45
CA ASP A 21 -41.51 -51.56 -7.35
C ASP A 21 -41.47 -50.91 -8.73
N THR A 22 -42.40 -50.00 -8.96
CA THR A 22 -42.59 -49.27 -10.23
C THR A 22 -42.60 -47.75 -10.00
N THR A 23 -42.37 -47.29 -8.77
CA THR A 23 -42.42 -45.87 -8.41
C THR A 23 -41.00 -45.31 -8.41
N PRO A 24 -40.67 -44.34 -9.27
CA PRO A 24 -39.35 -43.72 -9.24
C PRO A 24 -39.10 -42.91 -7.96
N PRO A 25 -37.82 -42.75 -7.54
CA PRO A 25 -37.47 -41.85 -6.46
C PRO A 25 -37.93 -40.40 -6.69
N THR A 26 -38.17 -39.68 -5.60
CA THR A 26 -38.26 -38.21 -5.62
C THR A 26 -36.90 -37.60 -5.29
N VAL A 27 -36.48 -36.60 -6.06
CA VAL A 27 -35.20 -35.90 -5.87
C VAL A 27 -35.40 -34.40 -5.68
N THR A 28 -34.68 -33.81 -4.74
CA THR A 28 -34.68 -32.37 -4.46
C THR A 28 -33.25 -31.87 -4.25
N SER A 29 -33.05 -30.56 -4.38
CA SER A 29 -31.78 -29.92 -4.06
C SER A 29 -31.97 -28.67 -3.22
N ALA A 30 -30.94 -28.31 -2.46
CA ALA A 30 -30.81 -27.05 -1.76
C ALA A 30 -29.44 -26.46 -2.06
N VAL A 31 -29.40 -25.18 -2.44
CA VAL A 31 -28.17 -24.45 -2.71
C VAL A 31 -27.92 -23.44 -1.58
N ALA A 32 -26.83 -23.62 -0.85
CA ALA A 32 -26.44 -22.79 0.29
C ALA A 32 -25.14 -22.02 0.03
N GLY A 33 -24.96 -20.90 0.73
CA GLY A 33 -23.79 -20.02 0.64
C GLY A 33 -24.18 -18.58 0.93
N ASP A 34 -23.17 -17.74 1.17
CA ASP A 34 -23.36 -16.30 1.37
C ASP A 34 -23.81 -15.65 0.07
N LYS A 35 -24.71 -14.67 0.15
CA LYS A 35 -25.28 -14.00 -1.02
C LYS A 35 -25.07 -12.51 -1.00
N ASP A 36 -24.92 -11.93 -2.19
CA ASP A 36 -25.02 -10.49 -2.39
C ASP A 36 -26.51 -10.03 -2.33
N PRO A 37 -26.78 -8.71 -2.28
CA PRO A 37 -28.15 -8.19 -2.30
C PRO A 37 -28.96 -8.54 -3.55
N GLN A 38 -28.30 -9.00 -4.62
CA GLN A 38 -28.92 -9.42 -5.88
C GLN A 38 -29.26 -10.93 -5.88
N GLY A 39 -28.86 -11.67 -4.85
CA GLY A 39 -29.11 -13.10 -4.69
C GLY A 39 -28.05 -14.02 -5.32
N ASN A 40 -26.94 -13.47 -5.83
CA ASN A 40 -25.81 -14.27 -6.32
C ASN A 40 -24.99 -14.76 -5.14
N TYR A 41 -24.40 -15.94 -5.27
CA TYR A 41 -23.53 -16.53 -4.26
C TYR A 41 -22.14 -15.90 -4.30
N ILE A 42 -21.59 -15.57 -3.15
CA ILE A 42 -20.28 -14.91 -3.02
C ILE A 42 -19.18 -15.97 -2.87
N ASN A 43 -18.21 -15.95 -3.78
CA ASN A 43 -17.06 -16.85 -3.90
C ASN A 43 -17.38 -18.33 -4.13
N LYS A 44 -18.49 -18.84 -3.60
CA LYS A 44 -18.90 -20.24 -3.73
C LYS A 44 -20.37 -20.50 -3.42
N ALA A 45 -20.86 -21.61 -3.95
CA ALA A 45 -22.15 -22.20 -3.59
C ALA A 45 -21.96 -23.70 -3.27
N THR A 46 -22.75 -24.22 -2.33
CA THR A 46 -22.77 -25.64 -1.99
C THR A 46 -24.15 -26.22 -2.30
N VAL A 47 -24.19 -27.23 -3.18
CA VAL A 47 -25.41 -27.93 -3.55
C VAL A 47 -25.54 -29.23 -2.76
N THR A 48 -26.61 -29.37 -2.01
CA THR A 48 -27.00 -30.61 -1.33
C THR A 48 -28.16 -31.23 -2.07
N ILE A 49 -28.01 -32.49 -2.52
CA ILE A 49 -29.06 -33.26 -3.17
C ILE A 49 -29.63 -34.26 -2.16
N THR A 50 -30.96 -34.38 -2.12
CA THR A 50 -31.69 -35.35 -1.30
C THR A 50 -32.61 -36.18 -2.19
N ALA A 51 -32.51 -37.49 -2.05
CA ALA A 51 -33.35 -38.45 -2.77
C ALA A 51 -34.08 -39.34 -1.76
N THR A 52 -35.37 -39.60 -2.02
CA THR A 52 -36.19 -40.51 -1.21
C THR A 52 -37.00 -41.41 -2.11
N ASP A 53 -37.06 -42.69 -1.75
CA ASP A 53 -38.00 -43.66 -2.31
C ASP A 53 -38.63 -44.46 -1.16
N ALA A 54 -39.94 -44.70 -1.23
CA ALA A 54 -40.72 -45.27 -0.12
C ALA A 54 -40.86 -46.79 -0.19
N GLN A 55 -40.64 -47.40 -1.36
CA GLN A 55 -40.92 -48.82 -1.57
C GLN A 55 -39.64 -49.66 -1.60
N SER A 56 -38.73 -49.41 -2.55
CA SER A 56 -37.48 -50.16 -2.66
C SER A 56 -36.25 -49.40 -2.11
N GLY A 57 -36.40 -48.11 -1.83
CA GLY A 57 -35.32 -47.25 -1.33
C GLY A 57 -34.36 -46.81 -2.45
N VAL A 58 -33.55 -45.79 -2.16
CA VAL A 58 -32.63 -45.21 -3.15
C VAL A 58 -31.37 -46.06 -3.30
N LYS A 59 -31.03 -46.44 -4.53
CA LYS A 59 -29.81 -47.17 -4.89
C LYS A 59 -28.65 -46.23 -5.20
N SER A 60 -28.89 -45.17 -5.97
CA SER A 60 -27.85 -44.20 -6.35
C SER A 60 -28.43 -42.83 -6.62
N THR A 61 -27.62 -41.79 -6.39
CA THR A 61 -27.89 -40.42 -6.83
C THR A 61 -26.71 -39.96 -7.67
N GLU A 62 -26.98 -39.22 -8.74
CA GLU A 62 -25.95 -38.66 -9.62
C GLU A 62 -26.33 -37.24 -10.04
N TYR A 63 -25.30 -36.45 -10.38
CA TYR A 63 -25.46 -35.08 -10.83
C TYR A 63 -24.54 -34.79 -12.01
N LYS A 64 -24.88 -33.78 -12.80
CA LYS A 64 -23.96 -33.14 -13.75
C LYS A 64 -23.99 -31.65 -13.50
N LEU A 65 -22.81 -31.03 -13.44
CA LEU A 65 -22.64 -29.59 -13.35
C LEU A 65 -22.43 -29.04 -14.76
N ASP A 66 -23.21 -28.05 -15.13
CA ASP A 66 -23.24 -27.41 -16.44
C ASP A 66 -23.34 -28.45 -17.57
N SER A 67 -22.44 -28.39 -18.54
CA SER A 67 -22.35 -29.35 -19.66
C SER A 67 -21.47 -30.57 -19.34
N GLY A 68 -21.18 -30.82 -18.06
CA GLY A 68 -20.35 -31.93 -17.61
C GLY A 68 -21.02 -33.30 -17.73
N ASN A 69 -20.27 -34.33 -17.36
CA ASN A 69 -20.75 -35.70 -17.32
C ASN A 69 -21.52 -35.99 -16.03
N TRP A 70 -22.45 -36.93 -16.10
CA TRP A 70 -23.09 -37.50 -14.92
C TRP A 70 -22.05 -38.14 -13.99
N THR A 71 -22.07 -37.72 -12.73
CA THR A 71 -21.11 -38.06 -11.69
C THR A 71 -21.87 -38.55 -10.46
N PRO A 72 -21.44 -39.63 -9.80
CA PRO A 72 -22.07 -40.09 -8.56
C PRO A 72 -22.07 -38.99 -7.49
N TYR A 73 -23.21 -38.79 -6.84
CA TYR A 73 -23.36 -37.89 -5.72
C TYR A 73 -23.05 -38.64 -4.42
N THR A 74 -21.91 -38.33 -3.82
CA THR A 74 -21.44 -38.94 -2.56
C THR A 74 -21.32 -37.94 -1.41
N ALA A 75 -21.29 -36.64 -1.72
CA ALA A 75 -21.21 -35.53 -0.78
C ALA A 75 -21.75 -34.25 -1.44
N PRO A 76 -22.11 -33.22 -0.66
CA PRO A 76 -22.49 -31.91 -1.19
C PRO A 76 -21.45 -31.37 -2.18
N VAL A 77 -21.93 -30.77 -3.28
CA VAL A 77 -21.10 -30.28 -4.38
C VAL A 77 -20.75 -28.82 -4.13
N GLU A 78 -19.47 -28.53 -3.91
CA GLU A 78 -18.96 -27.15 -3.82
C GLU A 78 -18.59 -26.65 -5.23
N VAL A 79 -19.13 -25.49 -5.59
CA VAL A 79 -18.81 -24.79 -6.84
C VAL A 79 -18.20 -23.44 -6.48
N THR A 80 -17.01 -23.15 -7.00
CA THR A 80 -16.23 -21.94 -6.68
C THR A 80 -15.89 -21.11 -7.92
N ALA A 81 -16.11 -21.64 -9.12
CA ALA A 81 -15.92 -20.89 -10.35
C ALA A 81 -16.94 -19.74 -10.41
N ALA A 82 -16.50 -18.56 -10.84
CA ALA A 82 -17.40 -17.44 -11.04
C ALA A 82 -18.22 -17.62 -12.32
N GLY A 83 -19.47 -17.16 -12.31
CA GLY A 83 -20.39 -17.24 -13.43
C GLY A 83 -21.71 -17.93 -13.09
N ALA A 84 -22.55 -18.06 -14.11
CA ALA A 84 -23.81 -18.78 -14.01
C ALA A 84 -23.56 -20.28 -14.13
N HIS A 85 -24.20 -21.05 -13.24
CA HIS A 85 -24.12 -22.50 -13.17
C HIS A 85 -25.51 -23.12 -13.16
N MET A 86 -25.59 -24.33 -13.72
CA MET A 86 -26.78 -25.16 -13.70
C MET A 86 -26.39 -26.57 -13.30
N ILE A 87 -27.00 -27.08 -12.22
CA ILE A 87 -26.82 -28.48 -11.81
C ILE A 87 -28.07 -29.28 -12.16
N HIS A 88 -27.86 -30.41 -12.82
CA HIS A 88 -28.90 -31.43 -13.01
C HIS A 88 -28.63 -32.59 -12.08
N TYR A 89 -29.67 -33.21 -11.55
CA TYR A 89 -29.55 -34.35 -10.65
C TYR A 89 -30.69 -35.34 -10.83
N ARG A 90 -30.39 -36.63 -10.62
CA ARG A 90 -31.38 -37.71 -10.66
C ARG A 90 -30.98 -38.83 -9.71
N ALA A 91 -31.93 -39.69 -9.38
CA ALA A 91 -31.70 -40.86 -8.56
C ALA A 91 -32.34 -42.12 -9.16
N THR A 92 -31.79 -43.26 -8.79
CA THR A 92 -32.26 -44.58 -9.19
C THR A 92 -32.57 -45.38 -7.91
N ASP A 93 -33.68 -46.10 -7.88
CA ASP A 93 -34.05 -46.98 -6.76
C ASP A 93 -33.46 -48.40 -6.89
N ASN A 94 -33.76 -49.29 -5.94
CA ASN A 94 -33.29 -50.68 -5.98
C ASN A 94 -34.03 -51.57 -7.00
N ALA A 95 -35.16 -51.11 -7.55
CA ALA A 95 -35.86 -51.74 -8.67
C ALA A 95 -35.43 -51.21 -10.06
N ASN A 96 -34.51 -50.26 -10.11
CA ASN A 96 -33.99 -49.56 -11.28
C ASN A 96 -34.98 -48.57 -11.95
N ASN A 97 -35.97 -48.07 -11.22
CA ASN A 97 -36.73 -46.90 -11.65
C ASN A 97 -35.88 -45.63 -11.47
N VAL A 98 -35.86 -44.76 -12.48
CA VAL A 98 -35.07 -43.52 -12.50
C VAL A 98 -36.00 -42.33 -12.32
N SER A 99 -35.66 -41.42 -11.40
CA SER A 99 -36.41 -40.19 -11.17
C SER A 99 -36.42 -39.30 -12.43
N ALA A 100 -37.40 -38.40 -12.51
CA ALA A 100 -37.25 -37.24 -13.38
C ALA A 100 -35.99 -36.43 -12.98
N GLU A 101 -35.37 -35.75 -13.95
CA GLU A 101 -34.24 -34.87 -13.67
C GLU A 101 -34.72 -33.64 -12.88
N GLY A 102 -34.08 -33.38 -11.75
CA GLY A 102 -34.17 -32.09 -11.07
C GLY A 102 -33.10 -31.13 -11.59
N MET A 103 -33.39 -29.83 -11.50
CA MET A 103 -32.51 -28.75 -11.97
C MET A 103 -32.46 -27.63 -10.94
N ALA A 104 -31.28 -27.06 -10.73
CA ALA A 104 -31.10 -25.81 -9.97
C ALA A 104 -30.08 -24.91 -10.68
N SER A 105 -30.43 -23.62 -10.81
CA SER A 105 -29.55 -22.59 -11.37
C SER A 105 -29.11 -21.61 -10.30
N PHE A 106 -27.83 -21.22 -10.33
CA PHE A 106 -27.28 -20.21 -9.43
C PHE A 106 -26.12 -19.48 -10.09
N THR A 107 -25.78 -18.29 -9.60
CA THR A 107 -24.64 -17.50 -10.09
C THR A 107 -23.65 -17.29 -8.97
N ILE A 108 -22.35 -17.42 -9.24
CA ILE A 108 -21.27 -17.12 -8.32
C ILE A 108 -20.56 -15.84 -8.77
N VAL A 109 -20.35 -14.92 -7.84
CA VAL A 109 -19.61 -13.67 -8.01
C VAL A 109 -18.45 -13.61 -7.03
N ALA A 110 -17.40 -12.85 -7.37
CA ALA A 110 -16.33 -12.57 -6.42
C ALA A 110 -16.86 -11.71 -5.26
N ALA A 111 -16.27 -11.87 -4.07
CA ALA A 111 -16.55 -10.96 -2.97
C ALA A 111 -16.25 -9.51 -3.37
N PRO A 112 -17.10 -8.55 -2.95
CA PRO A 112 -16.78 -7.14 -3.13
C PRO A 112 -15.49 -6.82 -2.39
N ASP A 113 -14.68 -5.96 -3.00
CA ASP A 113 -13.51 -5.41 -2.31
C ASP A 113 -13.97 -4.38 -1.28
N THR A 114 -13.57 -4.60 -0.03
CA THR A 114 -13.85 -3.73 1.11
C THR A 114 -12.59 -3.12 1.71
N THR A 115 -11.43 -3.32 1.08
CA THR A 115 -10.14 -2.90 1.61
C THR A 115 -9.73 -1.61 0.91
N ALA A 116 -9.56 -0.53 1.68
CA ALA A 116 -9.07 0.72 1.10
C ALA A 116 -7.58 0.65 0.72
N PRO A 117 -7.13 1.44 -0.28
CA PRO A 117 -5.71 1.52 -0.63
C PRO A 117 -4.81 1.91 0.54
N THR A 118 -3.59 1.40 0.55
CA THR A 118 -2.52 1.89 1.43
C THR A 118 -1.75 3.01 0.74
N THR A 119 -1.65 4.18 1.40
CA THR A 119 -0.97 5.36 0.86
C THR A 119 0.34 5.69 1.60
N ASN A 120 1.31 6.24 0.87
CA ASN A 120 2.56 6.79 1.40
C ASN A 120 2.96 8.08 0.66
N ALA A 121 3.70 8.96 1.32
CA ALA A 121 4.30 10.13 0.69
C ALA A 121 5.76 10.27 1.10
N THR A 122 6.61 10.69 0.15
CA THR A 122 8.01 11.03 0.40
C THR A 122 8.30 12.43 -0.09
N VAL A 123 9.21 13.11 0.59
CA VAL A 123 9.64 14.47 0.24
C VAL A 123 11.15 14.47 0.05
N ALA A 124 11.61 14.89 -1.12
CA ALA A 124 13.01 14.88 -1.50
C ALA A 124 13.47 16.27 -1.96
N GLY A 125 14.76 16.56 -1.81
CA GLY A 125 15.36 17.83 -2.18
C GLY A 125 16.59 18.15 -1.31
N PRO A 126 17.41 19.13 -1.72
CA PRO A 126 18.53 19.62 -0.91
C PRO A 126 18.04 20.15 0.43
N LYS A 127 18.81 19.97 1.50
CA LYS A 127 18.45 20.42 2.84
C LYS A 127 19.55 21.23 3.51
N ASP A 128 19.14 22.17 4.36
CA ASP A 128 20.03 22.84 5.30
C ASP A 128 20.36 21.92 6.50
N PRO A 129 21.32 22.30 7.38
CA PRO A 129 21.64 21.53 8.57
C PRO A 129 20.49 21.36 9.58
N ASN A 130 19.43 22.18 9.48
CA ASN A 130 18.23 22.07 10.32
C ASN A 130 17.17 21.13 9.73
N GLY A 131 17.42 20.56 8.54
CA GLY A 131 16.52 19.65 7.85
C GLY A 131 15.44 20.33 6.99
N ASN A 132 15.50 21.66 6.81
CA ASN A 132 14.61 22.40 5.91
C ASN A 132 15.04 22.21 4.47
N TYR A 133 14.08 22.14 3.54
CA TYR A 133 14.37 22.03 2.11
C TYR A 133 14.82 23.38 1.56
N ILE A 134 15.95 23.39 0.85
CA ILE A 134 16.48 24.58 0.19
C ILE A 134 15.86 24.69 -1.19
N ASP A 135 15.43 25.90 -1.55
CA ASP A 135 14.78 26.25 -2.82
C ASP A 135 13.42 25.61 -3.06
N SER A 136 13.35 24.28 -3.08
CA SER A 136 12.13 23.53 -3.31
C SER A 136 12.19 22.13 -2.68
N ALA A 137 11.01 21.56 -2.44
CA ALA A 137 10.82 20.19 -2.02
C ALA A 137 9.97 19.43 -3.04
N ALA A 138 10.45 18.29 -3.52
CA ALA A 138 9.71 17.42 -4.45
C ALA A 138 8.91 16.37 -3.67
N VAL A 139 7.59 16.39 -3.84
CA VAL A 139 6.65 15.50 -3.16
C VAL A 139 6.23 14.37 -4.09
N THR A 140 6.44 13.13 -3.65
CA THR A 140 6.00 11.93 -4.36
C THR A 140 5.00 11.18 -3.51
N ILE A 141 3.84 10.85 -4.07
CA ILE A 141 2.78 10.09 -3.40
C ILE A 141 2.64 8.74 -4.11
N THR A 142 2.50 7.67 -3.33
CA THR A 142 2.23 6.33 -3.83
C THR A 142 1.03 5.74 -3.13
N ALA A 143 0.32 4.86 -3.84
CA ALA A 143 -0.76 4.07 -3.28
C ALA A 143 -0.73 2.66 -3.87
N THR A 144 -1.13 1.68 -3.08
CA THR A 144 -1.28 0.29 -3.51
C THR A 144 -2.59 -0.28 -2.99
N ASP A 145 -3.28 -1.02 -3.84
CA ASP A 145 -4.42 -1.86 -3.47
C ASP A 145 -4.28 -3.22 -4.18
N ALA A 146 -4.58 -4.31 -3.46
CA ALA A 146 -4.29 -5.67 -3.91
C ALA A 146 -5.47 -6.36 -4.62
N GLN A 147 -6.71 -5.90 -4.39
CA GLN A 147 -7.90 -6.61 -4.84
C GLN A 147 -8.54 -5.91 -6.04
N SER A 148 -8.96 -4.65 -5.90
CA SER A 148 -9.57 -3.90 -7.01
C SER A 148 -8.59 -2.93 -7.69
N GLY A 149 -7.43 -2.68 -7.08
CA GLY A 149 -6.39 -1.78 -7.59
C GLY A 149 -6.73 -0.31 -7.39
N VAL A 150 -5.72 0.55 -7.45
CA VAL A 150 -5.89 1.99 -7.21
C VAL A 150 -6.57 2.66 -8.40
N LYS A 151 -7.61 3.44 -8.13
CA LYS A 151 -8.35 4.24 -9.11
C LYS A 151 -7.88 5.68 -9.18
N LEU A 152 -7.68 6.31 -8.01
CA LEU A 152 -7.38 7.74 -7.92
C LEU A 152 -6.48 8.00 -6.71
N ILE A 153 -5.48 8.88 -6.88
CA ILE A 153 -4.71 9.47 -5.79
C ILE A 153 -4.98 10.97 -5.82
N GLU A 154 -5.26 11.56 -4.66
CA GLU A 154 -5.51 12.99 -4.52
C GLU A 154 -4.64 13.59 -3.41
N TYR A 155 -4.33 14.88 -3.53
CA TYR A 155 -3.64 15.64 -2.50
C TYR A 155 -4.21 17.04 -2.33
N SER A 156 -3.97 17.64 -1.16
CA SER A 156 -4.27 19.04 -0.84
C SER A 156 -3.02 19.65 -0.21
N LEU A 157 -2.53 20.74 -0.81
CA LEU A 157 -1.42 21.53 -0.29
C LEU A 157 -1.98 22.69 0.55
N ASP A 158 -1.50 22.80 1.78
CA ASP A 158 -1.79 23.91 2.71
C ASP A 158 -3.29 24.18 2.93
N ASN A 159 -4.08 23.10 3.01
CA ASN A 159 -5.54 23.11 3.12
C ASN A 159 -6.27 23.72 1.90
N GLY A 160 -5.61 23.77 0.75
CA GLY A 160 -6.25 24.08 -0.53
C GLY A 160 -7.23 23.01 -1.00
N ALA A 161 -7.81 23.20 -2.18
CA ALA A 161 -8.68 22.21 -2.80
C ALA A 161 -7.94 20.88 -3.06
N TRP A 162 -8.67 19.77 -3.01
CA TRP A 162 -8.14 18.47 -3.42
C TRP A 162 -7.88 18.45 -4.92
N GLN A 163 -6.71 17.93 -5.29
CA GLN A 163 -6.23 17.82 -6.66
C GLN A 163 -5.78 16.39 -6.92
N GLN A 164 -6.01 15.91 -8.15
CA GLN A 164 -5.51 14.61 -8.58
C GLN A 164 -3.97 14.64 -8.65
N TYR A 165 -3.34 13.62 -8.06
CA TYR A 165 -1.91 13.39 -8.17
C TYR A 165 -1.62 12.61 -9.46
N MET A 166 -0.84 13.21 -10.36
CA MET A 166 -0.45 12.62 -11.65
C MET A 166 1.03 12.21 -11.67
N ASN A 167 1.88 13.01 -11.04
CA ASN A 167 3.32 12.84 -10.98
C ASN A 167 3.88 13.61 -9.78
N THR A 168 5.13 13.32 -9.42
CA THR A 168 5.89 14.10 -8.44
C THR A 168 5.81 15.59 -8.78
N PHE A 169 5.54 16.42 -7.77
CA PHE A 169 5.41 17.87 -7.94
C PHE A 169 6.32 18.63 -6.97
N PRO A 170 6.88 19.78 -7.38
CA PRO A 170 7.69 20.62 -6.51
C PRO A 170 6.83 21.60 -5.69
N VAL A 171 7.27 21.91 -4.48
CA VAL A 171 6.81 23.02 -3.66
C VAL A 171 7.99 23.96 -3.45
N SER A 172 7.92 25.17 -4.01
CA SER A 172 8.99 26.17 -3.97
C SER A 172 8.64 27.43 -3.20
N ALA A 173 7.36 27.60 -2.85
CA ALA A 173 6.93 28.65 -1.93
C ALA A 173 7.69 28.48 -0.61
N LYS A 174 8.04 29.59 0.04
CA LYS A 174 8.82 29.57 1.27
C LYS A 174 7.91 29.46 2.49
N GLY A 175 8.39 28.82 3.53
CA GLY A 175 7.67 28.61 4.78
C GLY A 175 7.32 27.15 5.04
N ALA A 176 6.46 26.94 6.02
CA ALA A 176 5.99 25.62 6.40
C ALA A 176 4.83 25.18 5.50
N HIS A 177 4.89 23.94 5.04
CA HIS A 177 3.90 23.33 4.18
C HIS A 177 3.37 22.04 4.78
N THR A 178 2.11 21.74 4.47
CA THR A 178 1.49 20.45 4.77
C THR A 178 0.78 19.93 3.53
N VAL A 179 1.17 18.73 3.10
CA VAL A 179 0.49 18.00 2.04
C VAL A 179 -0.37 16.93 2.69
N LYS A 180 -1.69 17.07 2.59
CA LYS A 180 -2.64 15.99 2.87
C LYS A 180 -2.81 15.14 1.62
N TYR A 181 -2.96 13.84 1.77
CA TYR A 181 -3.11 12.93 0.65
C TYR A 181 -4.02 11.74 1.00
N ARG A 182 -4.71 11.22 -0.01
CA ARG A 182 -5.58 10.05 0.07
C ARG A 182 -5.65 9.35 -1.28
N ALA A 183 -6.20 8.14 -1.30
CA ALA A 183 -6.45 7.39 -2.52
C ALA A 183 -7.77 6.63 -2.44
N SER A 184 -8.36 6.34 -3.58
CA SER A 184 -9.50 5.44 -3.72
C SER A 184 -9.21 4.31 -4.70
N ASP A 185 -9.86 3.17 -4.52
CA ASP A 185 -9.76 2.01 -5.40
C ASP A 185 -10.90 1.94 -6.44
N ASN A 186 -10.93 0.87 -7.24
CA ASN A 186 -11.99 0.65 -8.23
C ASN A 186 -13.31 0.15 -7.64
N ALA A 187 -13.29 -0.36 -6.40
CA ALA A 187 -14.49 -0.75 -5.66
C ALA A 187 -15.15 0.42 -4.90
N GLY A 188 -14.49 1.57 -4.83
CA GLY A 188 -14.99 2.78 -4.17
C GLY A 188 -14.55 2.94 -2.72
N ASN A 189 -13.64 2.09 -2.21
CA ASN A 189 -13.08 2.28 -0.88
C ASN A 189 -12.09 3.45 -0.89
N VAL A 190 -12.14 4.27 0.17
CA VAL A 190 -11.29 5.47 0.31
C VAL A 190 -10.35 5.29 1.48
N ALA A 191 -9.06 5.48 1.25
CA ALA A 191 -8.03 5.42 2.28
C ALA A 191 -8.20 6.57 3.29
N PRO A 192 -7.87 6.34 4.57
CA PRO A 192 -7.76 7.43 5.54
C PRO A 192 -6.80 8.51 5.03
N GLU A 193 -7.16 9.76 5.29
CA GLU A 193 -6.30 10.90 4.96
C GLU A 193 -5.02 10.82 5.80
N LYS A 194 -3.88 10.99 5.14
CA LYS A 194 -2.56 11.13 5.78
C LYS A 194 -1.97 12.48 5.40
N SER A 195 -0.93 12.90 6.11
CA SER A 195 -0.22 14.14 5.81
C SER A 195 1.27 14.02 6.01
N VAL A 196 2.02 14.81 5.24
CA VAL A 196 3.45 15.08 5.45
C VAL A 196 3.67 16.58 5.54
N SER A 197 4.54 16.99 6.47
CA SER A 197 4.88 18.40 6.68
C SER A 197 6.38 18.63 6.48
N PHE A 198 6.71 19.78 5.91
CA PHE A 198 8.09 20.18 5.65
C PHE A 198 8.17 21.71 5.54
N THR A 199 9.38 22.25 5.66
CA THR A 199 9.65 23.69 5.49
C THR A 199 10.53 23.89 4.28
N VAL A 200 10.23 24.90 3.47
CA VAL A 200 11.09 25.35 2.36
C VAL A 200 11.68 26.71 2.72
N VAL A 201 12.99 26.84 2.61
CA VAL A 201 13.73 28.07 2.90
C VAL A 201 14.35 28.64 1.63
N GLU A 202 14.70 29.91 1.67
CA GLU A 202 15.61 30.47 0.68
C GLU A 202 16.96 29.76 0.77
N PRO A 203 17.68 29.60 -0.36
CA PRO A 203 19.07 29.22 -0.30
C PRO A 203 19.77 30.30 0.53
N GLY A 204 20.63 29.87 1.46
CA GLY A 204 21.44 30.82 2.22
C GLY A 204 22.09 31.77 1.23
N SER A 205 21.97 33.08 1.44
CA SER A 205 22.67 34.04 0.61
C SER A 205 24.16 33.74 0.76
N ASP A 206 24.83 33.40 -0.34
CA ASP A 206 26.29 33.44 -0.36
C ASP A 206 26.69 34.90 -0.19
N ALA A 207 27.13 35.25 1.02
CA ALA A 207 27.53 36.60 1.36
C ALA A 207 28.85 36.98 0.68
N CYS A 208 29.60 36.00 0.16
CA CYS A 208 30.91 36.18 -0.46
C CYS A 208 31.03 35.33 -1.75
N PRO A 209 30.34 35.70 -2.85
CA PRO A 209 30.31 34.92 -4.10
C PRO A 209 31.67 34.75 -4.80
N ASP A 210 32.65 35.60 -4.48
CA ASP A 210 34.03 35.54 -4.97
C ASP A 210 35.01 35.13 -3.86
N SER A 211 34.61 34.18 -3.02
CA SER A 211 35.38 33.76 -1.86
C SER A 211 36.78 33.25 -2.20
N ASP A 212 37.73 33.56 -1.34
CA ASP A 212 39.09 33.02 -1.44
C ASP A 212 39.11 31.51 -1.15
N THR A 213 39.46 30.70 -2.14
CA THR A 213 39.45 29.22 -2.06
C THR A 213 40.80 28.60 -1.69
N ARG A 214 41.80 29.41 -1.34
CA ARG A 214 43.10 28.89 -0.89
C ARG A 214 42.94 28.10 0.40
N GLU A 215 43.78 27.07 0.60
CA GLU A 215 43.69 26.16 1.75
C GLU A 215 43.95 26.87 3.10
N THR A 216 44.83 27.87 3.09
CA THR A 216 45.22 28.63 4.28
C THR A 216 44.93 30.12 4.11
N VAL A 217 44.69 30.79 5.24
CA VAL A 217 44.55 32.23 5.28
C VAL A 217 45.92 32.85 5.05
N ILE A 218 46.07 33.63 3.98
CA ILE A 218 47.28 34.43 3.70
C ILE A 218 46.91 35.88 3.93
N ILE A 219 47.67 36.55 4.77
CA ILE A 219 47.56 38.00 4.98
C ILE A 219 48.75 38.65 4.29
N GLU A 220 48.48 39.39 3.22
CA GLU A 220 49.46 39.98 2.30
C GLU A 220 50.40 38.91 1.69
N ARG A 221 51.60 38.74 2.25
CA ARG A 221 52.60 37.74 1.83
C ARG A 221 52.85 36.65 2.87
N ASP A 222 52.17 36.72 4.03
CA ASP A 222 52.37 35.82 5.15
C ASP A 222 51.31 34.72 5.15
N ASP A 223 51.74 33.49 4.83
CA ASP A 223 50.91 32.30 4.98
C ASP A 223 50.84 31.90 6.46
N THR A 224 49.66 32.05 7.03
CA THR A 224 49.45 31.87 8.48
C THR A 224 49.45 30.40 8.89
N GLY A 225 49.29 29.47 7.94
CA GLY A 225 49.04 28.05 8.20
C GLY A 225 47.70 27.76 8.87
N VAL A 226 46.84 28.77 9.07
CA VAL A 226 45.48 28.61 9.60
C VAL A 226 44.55 28.24 8.45
N ALA A 227 43.76 27.18 8.65
CA ALA A 227 42.81 26.70 7.64
C ALA A 227 41.78 27.77 7.26
N ASN A 228 41.60 27.96 5.95
CA ASN A 228 40.64 28.91 5.40
C ASN A 228 39.31 28.22 5.11
N VAL A 229 38.50 28.04 6.16
CA VAL A 229 37.24 27.29 6.10
C VAL A 229 36.04 28.20 5.83
N ASP A 230 34.99 27.68 5.18
CA ASP A 230 33.68 28.33 5.06
C ASP A 230 33.06 28.51 6.46
N THR A 231 32.56 29.71 6.73
CA THR A 231 32.03 30.09 8.04
C THR A 231 30.51 29.87 8.18
N GLY A 232 29.85 29.36 7.14
CA GLY A 232 28.44 28.91 7.16
C GLY A 232 27.47 29.81 6.40
N ASN A 233 27.95 30.88 5.77
CA ASN A 233 27.16 31.78 4.92
C ASN A 233 27.82 32.02 3.54
N GLY A 234 28.72 31.13 3.13
CA GLY A 234 29.46 31.23 1.87
C GLY A 234 30.79 31.98 1.98
N CYS A 235 31.03 32.74 3.06
CA CYS A 235 32.32 33.40 3.30
C CYS A 235 33.34 32.50 3.98
N THR A 236 34.58 32.51 3.49
CA THR A 236 35.73 31.89 4.17
C THR A 236 36.34 32.80 5.23
N VAL A 237 37.22 32.24 6.08
CA VAL A 237 37.96 33.03 7.08
C VAL A 237 38.76 34.17 6.41
N SER A 238 39.33 33.94 5.23
CA SER A 238 40.09 34.93 4.47
C SER A 238 39.19 36.08 3.98
N ASP A 239 37.96 35.79 3.58
CA ASP A 239 37.00 36.83 3.18
C ASP A 239 36.62 37.72 4.36
N LEU A 240 36.43 37.12 5.55
CA LEU A 240 36.11 37.87 6.76
C LEU A 240 37.28 38.68 7.31
N VAL A 241 38.53 38.26 7.07
CA VAL A 241 39.72 39.08 7.36
C VAL A 241 39.71 40.37 6.54
N ASP A 242 39.11 40.35 5.35
CA ASP A 242 38.82 41.53 4.52
C ASP A 242 40.06 42.42 4.27
N GLN A 243 41.17 41.79 3.90
CA GLN A 243 42.46 42.46 3.73
C GLN A 243 42.52 43.45 2.56
N TYR A 244 41.62 43.33 1.58
CA TYR A 244 41.57 44.17 0.38
C TYR A 244 40.68 45.40 0.54
N ARG A 245 39.96 45.52 1.66
CA ARG A 245 39.22 46.73 2.00
C ARG A 245 40.17 47.91 2.22
N ASP A 246 39.67 49.11 1.93
CA ASP A 246 40.37 50.35 2.28
C ASP A 246 40.25 50.61 3.80
N TRP A 247 41.36 50.42 4.51
CA TRP A 247 41.43 50.50 5.96
C TRP A 247 41.92 51.90 6.39
N PRO A 248 41.17 52.64 7.25
CA PRO A 248 41.55 54.00 7.64
C PRO A 248 42.90 54.12 8.35
N SER A 249 43.33 53.05 9.02
CA SER A 249 44.66 52.93 9.60
C SER A 249 45.03 51.47 9.80
N HIS A 250 46.33 51.20 9.93
CA HIS A 250 46.84 49.87 10.25
C HIS A 250 46.25 49.34 11.58
N GLY A 251 46.04 50.24 12.55
CA GLY A 251 45.40 49.89 13.81
C GLY A 251 43.92 49.51 13.66
N ASP A 252 43.20 50.04 12.66
CA ASP A 252 41.82 49.65 12.36
C ASP A 252 41.76 48.24 11.77
N PHE A 253 42.66 47.92 10.82
CA PHE A 253 42.75 46.58 10.24
C PHE A 253 43.01 45.51 11.31
N VAL A 254 44.03 45.71 12.15
CA VAL A 254 44.38 44.73 13.20
C VAL A 254 43.23 44.54 14.19
N ARG A 255 42.52 45.62 14.56
CA ARG A 255 41.33 45.54 15.44
C ARG A 255 40.17 44.80 14.79
N HIS A 256 39.96 44.96 13.49
CA HIS A 256 38.95 44.20 12.74
C HIS A 256 39.28 42.71 12.76
N VAL A 257 40.52 42.33 12.43
CA VAL A 257 40.95 40.91 12.45
C VAL A 257 40.77 40.31 13.84
N ASP A 258 41.10 41.05 14.90
CA ASP A 258 40.86 40.60 16.29
C ASP A 258 39.37 40.40 16.60
N THR A 259 38.52 41.33 16.17
CA THR A 259 37.07 41.26 16.36
C THR A 259 36.48 40.05 15.64
N VAL A 260 36.78 39.90 14.35
CA VAL A 260 36.30 38.79 13.50
C VAL A 260 36.75 37.45 14.05
N THR A 261 38.05 37.30 14.35
CA THR A 261 38.58 36.01 14.80
C THR A 261 38.07 35.65 16.19
N THR A 262 37.79 36.62 17.06
CA THR A 262 37.13 36.40 18.36
C THR A 262 35.70 35.87 18.20
N GLU A 263 34.94 36.42 17.25
CA GLU A 263 33.61 35.90 16.92
C GLU A 263 33.68 34.47 16.38
N LEU A 264 34.62 34.19 15.46
CA LEU A 264 34.81 32.86 14.89
C LEU A 264 35.23 31.82 15.93
N VAL A 265 35.99 32.21 16.95
CA VAL A 265 36.27 31.36 18.11
C VAL A 265 35.01 31.07 18.91
N THR A 266 34.14 32.07 19.09
CA THR A 266 32.87 31.91 19.83
C THR A 266 31.92 30.96 19.09
N ARG A 267 31.94 30.97 17.75
CA ARG A 267 31.20 30.06 16.87
C ARG A 267 31.85 28.68 16.73
N GLY A 268 33.04 28.46 17.28
CA GLY A 268 33.78 27.20 17.17
C GLY A 268 34.43 26.94 15.82
N VAL A 269 34.50 27.95 14.95
CA VAL A 269 35.12 27.85 13.60
C VAL A 269 36.65 27.89 13.70
N LEU A 270 37.19 28.69 14.62
CA LEU A 270 38.63 28.80 14.87
C LEU A 270 38.97 28.41 16.31
N SER A 271 40.18 27.90 16.55
CA SER A 271 40.71 27.82 17.91
C SER A 271 41.22 29.18 18.39
N ARG A 272 41.33 29.38 19.71
CA ARG A 272 41.99 30.57 20.28
C ARG A 272 43.43 30.74 19.79
N ARG A 273 44.10 29.62 19.47
CA ARG A 273 45.46 29.63 18.92
C ARG A 273 45.47 30.19 17.50
N ASP A 274 44.52 29.77 16.67
CA ASP A 274 44.39 30.20 15.28
C ASP A 274 44.06 31.69 15.21
N ALA A 275 43.09 32.15 16.00
CA ALA A 275 42.77 33.57 16.13
C ALA A 275 44.01 34.40 16.49
N GLY A 276 44.77 33.98 17.50
CA GLY A 276 46.01 34.65 17.87
C GLY A 276 47.08 34.63 16.76
N THR A 277 47.12 33.58 15.93
CA THR A 277 48.04 33.51 14.78
C THR A 277 47.67 34.51 13.71
N LEU A 278 46.37 34.61 13.36
CA LEU A 278 45.86 35.57 12.39
C LEU A 278 46.06 37.02 12.84
N VAL A 279 45.75 37.35 14.09
CA VAL A 279 45.98 38.71 14.63
C VAL A 279 47.46 39.07 14.62
N ARG A 280 48.36 38.13 14.94
CA ARG A 280 49.81 38.37 14.85
C ARG A 280 50.26 38.59 13.41
N ALA A 281 49.76 37.83 12.44
CA ALA A 281 50.07 38.04 11.03
C ALA A 281 49.56 39.42 10.55
N ALA A 282 48.32 39.80 10.91
CA ALA A 282 47.76 41.11 10.62
C ALA A 282 48.62 42.25 11.22
N SER A 283 49.12 42.09 12.44
CA SER A 283 50.00 43.10 13.07
C SER A 283 51.36 43.30 12.38
N ARG A 284 51.80 42.32 11.57
CA ARG A 284 53.06 42.40 10.81
C ARG A 284 52.88 42.94 9.39
N SER A 285 51.66 42.97 8.86
CA SER A 285 51.41 43.39 7.49
C SER A 285 51.55 44.91 7.31
N ASP A 286 51.64 45.33 6.06
CA ASP A 286 51.62 46.75 5.69
C ASP A 286 50.21 47.29 5.39
N ILE A 287 49.16 46.50 5.65
CA ILE A 287 47.76 46.87 5.34
C ILE A 287 47.32 48.05 6.21
N GLY A 288 46.80 49.11 5.56
CA GLY A 288 46.34 50.34 6.20
C GLY A 288 47.45 51.28 6.70
N ARG A 289 48.71 51.06 6.30
CA ARG A 289 49.85 51.94 6.64
C ARG A 289 50.00 53.15 5.72
#